data_AF-A0A5C7YBF9-F1
#
_entry.id   AF-A0A5C7YBF9-F1
#
_cell.length_a   1.000
_cell.length_b   1.000
_cell.length_c   1.000
_cell.angle_alpha   90.00
_cell.angle_beta   90.00
_cell.angle_gamma   90.00
#
_symmetry.space_group_name_H-M   'P 1'
#
loop_
_entity.id
_entity.type
_entity.pdbx_description
1 polymer ?
#
loop_
_entity_poly.entity_id
_entity_poly.type
_entity_poly.pdbx_seq_one_letter_code
_entity_poly.pdbx_strand_id
1 'polypeptide(L)'
;MDGPGQAKIDARALNGVSETALMTLYGRAHQAALPDAILDDPEAIRLVESIAFDFDKFGRRGQEMALRSLAVDSCAKAYLDRHKGATVVALAEGFQTSFWRLNSALPNADFTWVSVDLEPVMRLREKLLP
;
A
#
# COMPACT_ATOMS: atom_id res chain seq x y z
N MET A 1 10.82 -8.58 -26.08
CA MET A 1 11.88 -9.16 -25.23
C MET A 1 11.34 -9.08 -23.82
N ASP A 2 10.58 -10.10 -23.43
CA ASP A 2 9.98 -10.18 -22.10
C ASP A 2 11.10 -10.43 -21.10
N GLY A 3 11.33 -9.45 -20.21
CA GLY A 3 12.22 -9.64 -19.07
C GLY A 3 11.72 -10.78 -18.17
N PRO A 4 12.57 -11.35 -17.31
CA PRO A 4 12.16 -12.45 -16.45
C PRO A 4 11.00 -11.98 -15.59
N GLY A 5 9.79 -12.50 -15.88
CA GLY A 5 8.59 -12.20 -15.11
C GLY A 5 8.87 -12.57 -13.66
N GLN A 6 8.92 -11.56 -12.80
CA GLN A 6 9.12 -11.77 -11.37
C GLN A 6 8.03 -12.73 -10.90
N ALA A 7 8.44 -13.89 -10.38
CA ALA A 7 7.50 -14.94 -10.00
C ALA A 7 6.51 -14.37 -8.98
N LYS A 8 5.22 -14.34 -9.35
CA LYS A 8 4.16 -13.83 -8.46
C LYS A 8 4.15 -14.65 -7.17
N ILE A 9 3.93 -13.99 -6.04
CA ILE A 9 3.85 -14.69 -4.76
C ILE A 9 2.52 -15.45 -4.67
N ASP A 10 2.64 -16.78 -4.47
CA ASP A 10 1.52 -17.73 -4.39
C ASP A 10 0.55 -17.42 -3.24
N ALA A 11 -0.73 -17.60 -3.50
CA ALA A 11 -1.84 -17.50 -2.55
C ALA A 11 -1.66 -18.37 -1.29
N ARG A 12 -0.85 -19.43 -1.30
CA ARG A 12 -0.48 -20.17 -0.07
C ARG A 12 0.21 -19.30 0.98
N ALA A 13 0.90 -18.24 0.56
CA ALA A 13 1.48 -17.22 1.45
C ALA A 13 0.43 -16.27 2.04
N LEU A 14 -0.81 -16.30 1.54
CA LEU A 14 -1.94 -15.50 2.04
C LEU A 14 -2.72 -16.18 3.17
N ASN A 15 -2.31 -17.37 3.62
CA ASN A 15 -2.93 -18.00 4.80
C ASN A 15 -2.73 -17.08 6.03
N GLY A 16 -3.82 -16.50 6.53
CA GLY A 16 -3.80 -15.50 7.61
C GLY A 16 -3.80 -14.04 7.14
N VAL A 17 -3.80 -13.79 5.83
CA VAL A 17 -4.01 -12.47 5.23
C VAL A 17 -5.50 -12.31 4.92
N SER A 18 -6.12 -11.26 5.46
CA SER A 18 -7.54 -10.99 5.21
C SER A 18 -7.79 -10.57 3.75
N GLU A 19 -8.84 -11.12 3.12
CA GLU A 19 -9.30 -10.66 1.81
C GLU A 19 -9.63 -9.16 1.82
N THR A 20 -10.04 -8.60 2.97
CA THR A 20 -10.30 -7.17 3.09
C THR A 20 -9.03 -6.35 2.85
N ALA A 21 -7.85 -6.82 3.28
CA ALA A 21 -6.59 -6.13 3.04
C ALA A 21 -6.28 -6.08 1.52
N LEU A 22 -6.47 -7.20 0.82
CA LEU A 22 -6.28 -7.29 -0.63
C LEU A 22 -7.31 -6.47 -1.41
N MET A 23 -8.57 -6.45 -0.99
CA MET A 23 -9.61 -5.60 -1.57
C MET A 23 -9.24 -4.11 -1.46
N THR A 24 -8.75 -3.68 -0.29
CA THR A 24 -8.36 -2.27 -0.10
C THR A 24 -7.11 -1.90 -0.90
N LEU A 25 -6.17 -2.83 -1.09
CA LEU A 25 -5.02 -2.67 -1.97
C LEU A 25 -5.46 -2.52 -3.41
N TYR A 26 -6.31 -3.42 -3.91
CA TYR A 26 -6.81 -3.40 -5.27
C TYR A 26 -7.55 -2.12 -5.62
N GLY A 27 -8.41 -1.62 -4.72
CA GLY A 27 -9.12 -0.36 -4.94
C GLY A 27 -8.18 0.84 -5.12
N ARG A 28 -7.05 0.87 -4.42
CA ARG A 28 -6.03 1.93 -4.60
C ARG A 28 -5.24 1.75 -5.88
N ALA A 29 -4.76 0.54 -6.14
CA ALA A 29 -4.02 0.22 -7.35
C ALA A 29 -4.84 0.52 -8.62
N HIS A 30 -6.13 0.17 -8.62
CA HIS A 30 -7.03 0.47 -9.73
C HIS A 30 -7.12 1.97 -9.97
N GLN A 31 -7.35 2.76 -8.92
CA GLN A 31 -7.49 4.21 -9.05
C GLN A 31 -6.17 4.86 -9.49
N ALA A 32 -5.05 4.44 -8.91
CA ALA A 32 -3.72 4.94 -9.24
C ALA A 32 -3.30 4.67 -10.70
N ALA A 33 -3.87 3.64 -11.32
CA ALA A 33 -3.60 3.28 -12.71
C ALA A 33 -4.43 4.10 -13.74
N LEU A 34 -5.36 4.95 -13.29
CA LEU A 34 -6.18 5.77 -14.19
C LEU A 34 -5.39 7.00 -14.70
N PRO A 35 -5.69 7.51 -15.91
CA PRO A 35 -5.04 8.71 -16.44
C PRO A 35 -5.17 9.96 -15.55
N ASP A 36 -6.33 10.12 -14.91
CA ASP A 36 -6.63 11.20 -13.96
C ASP A 36 -6.71 10.65 -12.53
N ALA A 37 -5.63 9.98 -12.10
CA ALA A 37 -5.54 9.39 -10.77
C ALA A 37 -5.72 10.43 -9.65
N ILE A 38 -6.48 10.05 -8.61
CA ILE A 38 -6.66 10.78 -7.35
C ILE A 38 -5.45 10.55 -6.44
N LEU A 39 -4.85 9.36 -6.54
CA LEU A 39 -3.74 8.94 -5.70
C LEU A 39 -2.60 8.44 -6.58
N ASP A 40 -1.43 9.07 -6.46
CA ASP A 40 -0.18 8.56 -7.04
C ASP A 40 0.39 7.47 -6.11
N ASP A 41 0.14 6.20 -6.46
CA ASP A 41 0.48 5.03 -5.63
C ASP A 41 1.11 3.90 -6.48
N PRO A 42 2.33 4.11 -7.03
CA PRO A 42 2.99 3.13 -7.88
C PRO A 42 3.29 1.82 -7.12
N GLU A 43 3.52 1.90 -5.80
CA GLU A 43 3.73 0.71 -4.97
C GLU A 43 2.47 -0.15 -4.87
N ALA A 44 1.26 0.45 -4.78
CA ALA A 44 0.03 -0.35 -4.80
C ALA A 44 -0.17 -1.08 -6.13
N ILE A 45 0.13 -0.43 -7.26
CA ILE A 45 0.08 -1.05 -8.60
C ILE A 45 1.05 -2.25 -8.63
N ARG A 46 2.32 -2.01 -8.28
CA ARG A 46 3.35 -3.04 -8.26
C ARG A 46 2.99 -4.22 -7.37
N LEU A 47 2.41 -3.97 -6.19
CA LEU A 47 1.95 -5.02 -5.28
C LEU A 47 0.85 -5.90 -5.90
N VAL A 48 -0.16 -5.31 -6.53
CA VAL A 48 -1.23 -6.07 -7.20
C VAL A 48 -0.66 -6.94 -8.32
N GLU A 49 0.29 -6.41 -9.09
CA GLU A 49 0.97 -7.16 -10.15
C GLU A 49 1.83 -8.32 -9.61
N SER A 50 2.38 -8.17 -8.41
CA SER A 50 3.30 -9.12 -7.77
C SER A 50 2.62 -10.25 -7.00
N ILE A 51 1.31 -10.14 -6.72
CA ILE A 51 0.56 -11.14 -5.94
C ILE A 51 -0.24 -12.05 -6.89
N ALA A 52 -0.10 -13.37 -6.73
CA ALA A 52 -0.90 -14.35 -7.48
C ALA A 52 -2.29 -14.50 -6.82
N PHE A 53 -3.18 -13.55 -7.08
CA PHE A 53 -4.54 -13.54 -6.56
C PHE A 53 -5.53 -13.05 -7.61
N ASP A 54 -6.74 -13.64 -7.63
CA ASP A 54 -7.84 -13.16 -8.47
C ASP A 54 -8.45 -11.90 -7.87
N PHE A 55 -7.87 -10.74 -8.20
CA PHE A 55 -8.35 -9.45 -7.70
C PHE A 55 -9.65 -8.98 -8.35
N ASP A 56 -9.94 -9.43 -9.58
CA ASP A 56 -11.16 -9.04 -10.29
C ASP A 56 -12.42 -9.56 -9.58
N LYS A 57 -12.30 -10.63 -8.77
CA LYS A 57 -13.38 -11.15 -7.92
C LYS A 57 -14.00 -10.11 -6.98
N PHE A 58 -13.27 -9.06 -6.61
CA PHE A 58 -13.79 -8.02 -5.73
C PHE A 58 -14.79 -7.10 -6.42
N GLY A 59 -14.78 -7.00 -7.75
CA GLY A 59 -15.70 -6.18 -8.55
C GLY A 59 -15.66 -4.67 -8.25
N ARG A 60 -14.76 -4.22 -7.36
CA ARG A 60 -14.76 -2.87 -6.79
C ARG A 60 -13.70 -2.02 -7.46
N ARG A 61 -14.16 -0.98 -8.17
CA ARG A 61 -13.34 -0.07 -8.98
C ARG A 61 -13.62 1.41 -8.66
N GLY A 62 -14.22 1.67 -7.50
CA GLY A 62 -14.54 3.01 -7.04
C GLY A 62 -13.34 3.76 -6.46
N GLN A 63 -13.56 5.04 -6.14
CA GLN A 63 -12.52 5.96 -5.67
C GLN A 63 -12.31 5.91 -4.16
N GLU A 64 -13.22 5.28 -3.42
CA GLU A 64 -13.32 5.37 -1.97
C GLU A 64 -12.07 4.89 -1.22
N MET A 65 -11.32 3.90 -1.75
CA MET A 65 -10.05 3.48 -1.12
C MET A 65 -8.92 4.48 -1.37
N ALA A 66 -8.88 5.10 -2.55
CA ALA A 66 -7.93 6.16 -2.86
C ALA A 66 -8.20 7.42 -2.03
N LEU A 67 -9.45 7.87 -1.97
CA LEU A 67 -9.87 9.02 -1.17
C LEU A 67 -9.63 8.81 0.33
N ARG A 68 -9.91 7.60 0.84
CA ARG A 68 -9.62 7.26 2.24
C ARG A 68 -8.13 7.37 2.53
N SER A 69 -7.27 6.83 1.67
CA SER A 69 -5.82 6.93 1.84
C SER A 69 -5.34 8.37 1.72
N LEU A 70 -5.83 9.14 0.75
CA LEU A 70 -5.47 10.55 0.60
C LEU A 70 -5.84 11.38 1.84
N ALA A 71 -7.01 11.12 2.45
CA ALA A 71 -7.42 11.80 3.67
C ALA A 71 -6.48 11.49 4.86
N VAL A 72 -6.11 10.22 5.05
CA VAL A 72 -5.16 9.81 6.10
C VAL A 72 -3.77 10.38 5.84
N ASP A 73 -3.30 10.30 4.60
CA ASP A 73 -1.99 10.84 4.20
C ASP A 73 -1.93 12.36 4.40
N SER A 74 -3.03 13.07 4.10
CA SER A 74 -3.10 14.52 4.32
C SER A 74 -2.95 14.89 5.81
N CYS A 75 -3.60 14.13 6.69
CA CYS A 75 -3.46 14.30 8.14
C CYS A 75 -2.04 13.99 8.61
N ALA A 76 -1.47 12.86 8.17
CA ALA A 76 -0.11 12.46 8.53
C ALA A 76 0.93 13.47 8.01
N LYS A 77 0.81 13.89 6.75
CA LYS A 77 1.68 14.90 6.14
C LYS A 77 1.66 16.21 6.91
N ALA A 78 0.47 16.70 7.27
CA ALA A 78 0.33 17.94 8.02
C ALA A 78 0.92 17.85 9.43
N TYR A 79 0.96 16.66 10.04
CA TYR A 79 1.62 16.46 11.32
C TYR A 79 3.15 16.39 11.15
N LEU A 80 3.64 15.59 10.20
CA LEU A 80 5.06 15.39 9.93
C LEU A 80 5.77 16.65 9.43
N ASP A 81 5.07 17.52 8.71
CA ASP A 81 5.62 18.82 8.29
C ASP A 81 6.00 19.71 9.49
N ARG A 82 5.25 19.60 10.59
CA ARG A 82 5.51 20.30 11.86
C ARG A 82 6.44 19.53 12.80
N HIS A 83 6.44 18.20 12.70
CA HIS A 83 7.19 17.29 13.57
C HIS A 83 8.01 16.31 12.74
N LYS A 84 9.07 16.83 12.10
CA LYS A 84 9.85 16.10 11.09
C LYS A 84 10.50 14.80 11.57
N GLY A 85 10.75 14.68 12.88
CA GLY A 85 11.35 13.49 13.51
C GLY A 85 10.35 12.60 14.26
N ALA A 86 9.04 12.77 14.02
CA ALA A 86 8.04 11.98 14.72
C ALA A 86 8.03 10.51 14.27
N THR A 87 7.49 9.64 15.12
CA THR A 87 7.23 8.25 14.79
C THR A 87 5.76 8.08 14.40
N VAL A 88 5.53 7.47 13.23
CA VAL A 88 4.21 7.00 12.80
C VAL A 88 4.10 5.51 13.11
N VAL A 89 3.05 5.14 13.83
CA VAL A 89 2.73 3.73 14.12
C VAL A 89 1.51 3.35 13.28
N ALA A 90 1.71 2.52 12.26
CA ALA A 90 0.66 2.05 11.36
C ALA A 90 0.09 0.73 11.88
N LEU A 91 -1.06 0.82 12.55
CA LEU A 91 -1.75 -0.33 13.15
C LEU A 91 -2.61 -1.06 12.13
N ALA A 92 -2.51 -2.40 12.12
CA ALA A 92 -3.18 -3.26 11.14
C ALA A 92 -2.92 -2.77 9.70
N GLU A 93 -1.65 -2.51 9.40
CA GLU A 93 -1.25 -1.79 8.19
C GLU A 93 -1.65 -2.52 6.89
N GLY A 94 -1.75 -3.85 6.93
CA GLY A 94 -2.07 -4.66 5.77
C GLY A 94 -1.07 -4.40 4.65
N PHE A 95 -1.57 -3.96 3.50
CA PHE A 95 -0.74 -3.55 2.37
C PHE A 95 -0.89 -2.06 2.07
N GLN A 96 -1.04 -1.20 3.09
CA GLN A 96 -0.92 0.24 2.89
C GLN A 96 0.49 0.60 2.42
N THR A 97 0.55 1.65 1.61
CA THR A 97 1.75 2.19 0.95
C THR A 97 1.96 3.67 1.28
N SER A 98 1.34 4.16 2.35
CA SER A 98 1.42 5.55 2.80
C SER A 98 2.84 6.00 3.11
N PHE A 99 3.71 5.11 3.62
CA PHE A 99 5.12 5.42 3.85
C PHE A 99 5.79 6.03 2.61
N TRP A 100 5.70 5.37 1.46
CA TRP A 100 6.36 5.83 0.22
C TRP A 100 5.80 7.16 -0.26
N ARG A 101 4.48 7.35 -0.21
CA ARG A 101 3.84 8.63 -0.60
C ARG A 101 4.24 9.77 0.32
N LEU A 102 4.28 9.53 1.64
CA LEU A 102 4.70 10.53 2.62
C LEU A 102 6.19 10.86 2.51
N ASN A 103 7.04 9.85 2.34
CA ASN A 103 8.48 10.01 2.17
C ASN A 103 8.80 10.83 0.90
N SER A 104 8.09 10.57 -0.19
CA SER A 104 8.19 11.37 -1.42
C SER A 104 7.71 12.81 -1.22
N ALA A 105 6.57 13.00 -0.53
CA ALA A 105 5.96 14.31 -0.31
C ALA A 105 6.70 15.19 0.73
N LEU A 106 7.56 14.59 1.56
CA LEU A 106 8.29 15.25 2.65
C LEU A 106 9.79 14.87 2.61
N PRO A 107 10.54 15.25 1.56
CA PRO A 107 11.93 14.80 1.37
C PRO A 107 12.91 15.28 2.45
N ASN A 108 12.50 16.20 3.32
CA ASN A 108 13.31 16.74 4.41
C ASN A 108 12.83 16.28 5.80
N ALA A 109 11.88 15.34 5.86
CA ALA A 109 11.44 14.75 7.12
C ALA A 109 12.24 13.47 7.40
N ASP A 110 12.61 13.27 8.67
CA ASP A 110 13.36 12.11 9.16
C ASP A 110 12.48 11.34 10.15
N PHE A 111 11.31 10.95 9.67
CA PHE A 111 10.30 10.30 10.49
C PHE A 111 10.54 8.80 10.53
N THR A 112 10.18 8.17 11.64
CA THR A 112 10.24 6.71 11.77
C THR A 112 8.87 6.13 11.42
N TRP A 113 8.83 5.05 10.64
CA TRP A 113 7.61 4.31 10.33
C TRP A 113 7.65 2.94 10.99
N VAL A 114 6.67 2.65 11.83
CA VAL A 114 6.52 1.37 12.53
C VAL A 114 5.26 0.67 12.02
N SER A 115 5.45 -0.40 11.27
CA SER A 115 4.37 -1.27 10.81
C SER A 115 3.99 -2.28 11.89
N VAL A 116 2.71 -2.35 12.24
CA VAL A 116 2.19 -3.34 13.19
C VAL A 116 1.05 -4.10 12.54
N ASP A 117 1.21 -5.41 12.39
CA ASP A 117 0.17 -6.32 11.91
C ASP A 117 0.44 -7.76 12.38
N LEU A 118 -0.43 -8.69 12.01
CA LEU A 118 -0.24 -10.11 12.24
C LEU A 118 0.96 -10.64 11.46
N GLU A 119 1.63 -11.63 12.05
CA GLU A 119 2.84 -12.23 11.49
C GLU A 119 2.72 -12.68 10.02
N PRO A 120 1.62 -13.30 9.54
CA PRO A 120 1.49 -13.66 8.13
C PRO A 120 1.49 -12.45 7.19
N VAL A 121 0.86 -11.35 7.60
CA VAL A 121 0.84 -10.09 6.83
C VAL A 121 2.25 -9.50 6.77
N MET A 122 2.93 -9.43 7.92
CA MET A 122 4.29 -8.89 8.00
C MET A 122 5.29 -9.68 7.15
N ARG A 123 5.26 -11.02 7.22
CA ARG A 123 6.10 -11.90 6.38
C ARG A 123 5.87 -11.70 4.90
N LEU A 124 4.64 -11.37 4.49
CA LEU A 124 4.35 -11.10 3.09
C LEU A 124 4.80 -9.69 2.67
N ARG A 125 4.61 -8.69 3.54
CA ARG A 125 5.14 -7.32 3.32
C ARG A 125 6.66 -7.35 3.11
N GLU A 126 7.42 -8.05 3.96
CA GLU A 126 8.88 -8.18 3.85
C GLU A 126 9.35 -8.76 2.51
N LYS A 127 8.52 -9.58 1.85
CA LYS A 127 8.84 -10.16 0.54
C LYS A 127 8.44 -9.25 -0.62
N LEU A 128 7.44 -8.41 -0.42
CA LEU A 128 6.78 -7.65 -1.47
C LEU A 128 7.20 -6.19 -1.51
N LEU A 129 7.51 -5.59 -0.36
CA LEU A 129 7.83 -4.18 -0.20
C LEU A 129 9.34 -4.01 0.05
N PRO A 130 9.95 -2.91 -0.42
CA PRO A 130 11.37 -2.60 -0.20
C PRO A 130 11.77 -2.55 1.27
#